data_AF-G0UPP7-F1
#
_entry.id   AF-G0UPP7-F1
#
_cell.length_a   1.000
_cell.length_b   1.000
_cell.length_c   1.000
_cell.angle_alpha   90.00
_cell.angle_beta   90.00
_cell.angle_gamma   90.00
#
_symmetry.space_group_name_H-M   'P 1'
#
loop_
_entity.id
_entity.type
_entity.pdbx_description
1 polymer ?
#
loop_
_entity_poly.entity_id
_entity_poly.type
_entity_poly.pdbx_seq_one_letter_code
_entity_poly.pdbx_strand_id
1 'polypeptide(L)'
;MSEEKIACSGSTLRSQSCESTLANSRFLAGNATLAPPISIRSGSSGKMGKSTGRASTSCNWKTSTQPAPAMPRLKLGNEFMDHKVWDTADMPNTKSTGASERVKEIESGMTTSCARHIPEPQRSQGMTKALEDIGRVYPPLTGALLVTRRYIKELVSSLASVQESHVQEIKRLEETVYKKYESFFEDKILQLMRENRKSESLVKQLREEVFMLRKEREEELMNTKEIVMTRLNDCERKEDEFKMLKRLVALVFKTNQGLVNQVEDLSSLLRKHRIDVPKIDDALFLYSKPKTSGSSGSADNTVKKITEQVSPQFIEASRREMSNSRLTLQRELLNNAFDDCSAYRLQINGLRSNNCNLQFQVSSLQSQIVDLERYIHEKRFLRTVDDGSEGVPLTPRPRNIPFAIQADLGV
;
A
#
# COMPACT_ATOMS: atom_id res chain seq x y z
N MET A 1 -58.87 16.76 45.67
CA MET A 1 -59.60 17.81 44.94
C MET A 1 -58.73 18.13 43.74
N SER A 2 -59.01 17.72 42.51
CA SER A 2 -60.28 17.47 41.79
C SER A 2 -59.98 16.39 40.74
N GLU A 3 -60.56 15.19 40.78
CA GLU A 3 -61.77 14.78 40.03
C GLU A 3 -61.93 15.39 38.64
N GLU A 4 -61.66 14.58 37.60
CA GLU A 4 -62.61 14.36 36.51
C GLU A 4 -62.43 12.96 35.89
N LYS A 5 -63.57 12.29 35.68
CA LYS A 5 -63.75 10.93 35.17
C LYS A 5 -63.97 10.98 33.64
N ILE A 6 -63.70 9.87 32.95
CA ILE A 6 -64.67 9.05 32.16
C ILE A 6 -64.02 8.31 30.96
N ALA A 7 -64.23 6.99 31.00
CA ALA A 7 -64.45 5.98 29.95
C ALA A 7 -63.36 5.39 29.04
N CYS A 8 -63.36 4.06 29.13
CA CYS A 8 -62.75 3.01 28.32
C CYS A 8 -63.17 2.95 26.84
N SER A 9 -62.31 2.27 26.06
CA SER A 9 -62.52 1.38 24.89
C SER A 9 -61.55 1.80 23.77
N GLY A 10 -60.71 0.95 23.18
CA GLY A 10 -60.92 -0.37 22.59
C GLY A 10 -59.98 -0.45 21.37
N SER A 11 -59.35 -1.61 21.19
CA SER A 11 -58.40 -2.02 20.14
C SER A 11 -58.66 -1.54 18.70
N THR A 12 -57.61 -1.38 17.88
CA THR A 12 -57.34 -2.16 16.63
C THR A 12 -56.07 -1.65 15.93
N LEU A 13 -55.02 -2.47 15.91
CA LEU A 13 -53.86 -2.33 15.02
C LEU A 13 -54.27 -2.68 13.59
N ARG A 14 -54.14 -1.71 12.68
CA ARG A 14 -54.32 -1.90 11.24
C ARG A 14 -52.97 -1.73 10.54
N SER A 15 -52.35 -2.86 10.21
CA SER A 15 -51.19 -2.92 9.33
C SER A 15 -51.58 -2.47 7.93
N GLN A 16 -51.00 -1.37 7.45
CA GLN A 16 -50.98 -1.02 6.03
C GLN A 16 -49.58 -1.32 5.50
N SER A 17 -49.54 -2.28 4.59
CA SER A 17 -48.44 -2.60 3.70
C SER A 17 -48.45 -1.59 2.56
N CYS A 18 -47.41 -0.74 2.48
CA CYS A 18 -47.15 0.08 1.31
C CYS A 18 -45.87 -0.39 0.62
N GLU A 19 -46.12 -1.08 -0.50
CA GLU A 19 -45.40 -1.06 -1.78
C GLU A 19 -43.96 -0.51 -1.83
N SER A 20 -43.09 -1.42 -2.26
CA SER A 20 -41.73 -1.19 -2.71
C SER A 20 -41.72 -0.46 -4.05
N THR A 21 -41.12 0.73 -4.09
CA THR A 21 -40.72 1.41 -5.33
C THR A 21 -39.20 1.45 -5.41
N LEU A 22 -38.59 0.36 -5.86
CA LEU A 22 -37.17 0.32 -6.25
C LEU A 22 -37.06 0.76 -7.71
N ALA A 23 -37.00 2.07 -7.91
CA ALA A 23 -36.65 2.69 -9.18
C ALA A 23 -35.65 3.82 -8.90
N ASN A 24 -34.36 3.57 -9.20
CA ASN A 24 -33.39 4.50 -9.77
C ASN A 24 -31.95 4.13 -9.37
N SER A 25 -31.32 3.27 -10.18
CA SER A 25 -29.89 3.39 -10.46
C SER A 25 -29.57 2.71 -11.79
N ARG A 26 -29.56 3.52 -12.87
CA ARG A 26 -28.93 3.19 -14.15
C ARG A 26 -28.04 4.35 -14.57
N PHE A 27 -26.92 3.96 -15.22
CA PHE A 27 -25.89 4.75 -15.91
C PHE A 27 -24.88 5.43 -14.97
N LEU A 28 -23.57 5.16 -15.06
CA LEU A 28 -22.74 5.12 -16.26
C LEU A 28 -21.77 3.92 -16.29
N ALA A 29 -21.97 3.02 -17.26
CA ALA A 29 -20.92 2.14 -17.77
C ALA A 29 -20.77 2.47 -19.26
N GLY A 30 -19.59 2.95 -19.65
CA GLY A 30 -19.24 3.28 -21.03
C GLY A 30 -17.94 2.61 -21.41
N ASN A 31 -18.05 1.67 -22.36
CA ASN A 31 -17.09 1.26 -23.38
C ASN A 31 -15.72 0.68 -22.97
N ALA A 32 -15.57 -0.62 -23.19
CA ALA A 32 -14.45 -1.16 -23.96
C ALA A 32 -14.82 -2.52 -24.57
N THR A 33 -14.86 -2.57 -25.89
CA THR A 33 -15.22 -3.70 -26.74
C THR A 33 -13.95 -4.24 -27.41
N LEU A 34 -13.72 -5.56 -27.35
CA LEU A 34 -13.07 -6.50 -28.30
C LEU A 34 -11.70 -6.09 -28.93
N ALA A 35 -10.62 -6.90 -29.00
CA ALA A 35 -10.40 -8.32 -29.31
C ALA A 35 -8.88 -8.65 -29.13
N PRO A 36 -8.30 -9.76 -29.66
CA PRO A 36 -8.42 -11.20 -29.36
C PRO A 36 -7.06 -11.83 -28.89
N PRO A 37 -6.98 -13.15 -28.58
CA PRO A 37 -5.74 -13.78 -28.10
C PRO A 37 -4.85 -14.25 -29.25
N ILE A 38 -3.52 -14.10 -29.11
CA ILE A 38 -2.53 -14.65 -30.05
C ILE A 38 -1.76 -15.79 -29.40
N SER A 39 -1.68 -16.86 -30.19
CA SER A 39 -1.14 -18.19 -29.94
C SER A 39 0.33 -18.24 -29.56
N ILE A 40 0.65 -19.18 -28.67
CA ILE A 40 2.01 -19.64 -28.37
C ILE A 40 2.52 -20.49 -29.54
N ARG A 41 3.71 -20.18 -30.07
CA ARG A 41 4.52 -21.16 -30.82
C ARG A 41 6.02 -20.90 -30.61
N SER A 42 6.71 -21.99 -30.31
CA SER A 42 8.15 -22.18 -30.21
C SER A 42 8.86 -22.06 -31.56
N GLY A 43 10.15 -21.69 -31.55
CA GLY A 43 11.03 -21.78 -32.72
C GLY A 43 12.22 -20.83 -32.65
N SER A 44 13.39 -21.33 -32.99
CA SER A 44 14.73 -20.82 -32.70
C SER A 44 15.29 -19.82 -33.74
N SER A 45 16.52 -19.35 -33.47
CA SER A 45 17.51 -18.76 -34.39
C SER A 45 17.56 -17.23 -34.55
N GLY A 46 18.50 -16.60 -33.85
CA GLY A 46 19.70 -16.00 -34.47
C GLY A 46 19.61 -14.61 -35.15
N LYS A 47 20.50 -13.73 -34.65
CA LYS A 47 21.13 -12.53 -35.26
C LYS A 47 20.48 -11.13 -35.08
N MET A 48 21.25 -10.32 -34.35
CA MET A 48 21.73 -8.96 -34.66
C MET A 48 20.69 -7.83 -34.85
N GLY A 49 20.71 -6.91 -33.89
CA GLY A 49 20.89 -5.49 -34.21
C GLY A 49 19.73 -4.54 -33.90
N LYS A 50 20.10 -3.45 -33.23
CA LYS A 50 19.44 -2.13 -33.12
C LYS A 50 18.52 -1.88 -31.92
N SER A 51 19.18 -1.23 -30.96
CA SER A 51 18.72 -0.25 -29.99
C SER A 51 17.68 0.75 -30.48
N THR A 52 16.65 0.96 -29.65
CA THR A 52 15.93 2.22 -29.34
C THR A 52 14.97 1.85 -28.20
N GLY A 53 14.76 2.55 -27.10
CA GLY A 53 15.22 3.82 -26.54
C GLY A 53 14.30 4.03 -25.33
N ARG A 54 14.83 3.96 -24.10
CA ARG A 54 14.07 4.26 -22.88
C ARG A 54 14.56 5.60 -22.36
N ALA A 55 13.63 6.53 -22.29
CA ALA A 55 13.82 7.89 -21.83
C ALA A 55 14.30 7.91 -20.37
N SER A 56 15.49 8.48 -20.16
CA SER A 56 15.96 8.99 -18.89
C SER A 56 15.69 10.50 -18.86
N THR A 57 14.91 10.93 -17.87
CA THR A 57 14.75 12.32 -17.45
C THR A 57 16.11 12.89 -17.09
N SER A 58 16.64 13.78 -17.94
CA SER A 58 17.88 14.51 -17.70
C SER A 58 17.65 15.65 -16.72
N CYS A 59 18.32 15.59 -15.58
CA CYS A 59 18.50 16.73 -14.67
C CYS A 59 19.39 17.76 -15.37
N ASN A 60 18.80 18.87 -15.77
CA ASN A 60 19.43 19.93 -16.55
C ASN A 60 20.26 20.83 -15.61
N TRP A 61 21.49 20.43 -15.29
CA TRP A 61 22.47 21.35 -14.70
C TRP A 61 23.11 22.14 -15.85
N LYS A 62 22.67 23.38 -16.04
CA LYS A 62 23.37 24.36 -16.87
C LYS A 62 24.74 24.60 -16.24
N THR A 63 25.76 23.94 -16.75
CA THR A 63 27.15 24.33 -16.57
C THR A 63 27.34 25.68 -17.27
N SER A 64 27.36 26.75 -16.47
CA SER A 64 27.83 28.06 -16.90
C SER A 64 29.27 27.92 -17.36
N THR A 65 29.47 27.94 -18.67
CA THR A 65 30.78 27.97 -19.31
C THR A 65 31.39 29.33 -19.07
N GLN A 66 32.18 29.46 -18.01
CA GLN A 66 33.18 30.52 -17.94
C GLN A 66 34.52 29.96 -18.44
N PRO A 67 35.27 30.71 -19.26
CA PRO A 67 36.54 30.26 -19.79
C PRO A 67 37.54 30.13 -18.64
N ALA A 68 38.17 28.97 -18.53
CA ALA A 68 39.36 28.81 -17.71
C ALA A 68 40.41 29.84 -18.15
N PRO A 69 41.13 30.51 -17.23
CA PRO A 69 42.25 31.34 -17.62
C PRO A 69 43.31 30.41 -18.25
N ALA A 70 43.55 30.65 -19.55
CA ALA A 70 44.59 29.97 -20.30
C ALA A 70 45.96 30.30 -19.68
N MET A 71 46.50 29.38 -18.89
CA MET A 71 47.92 29.40 -18.56
C MET A 71 48.72 29.30 -19.86
N PRO A 72 49.74 30.15 -20.10
CA PRO A 72 50.59 30.03 -21.27
C PRO A 72 51.25 28.65 -21.27
N ARG A 73 50.92 27.85 -22.28
CA ARG A 73 51.58 26.57 -22.57
C ARG A 73 52.98 26.92 -23.08
N LEU A 74 53.97 26.98 -22.18
CA LEU A 74 55.37 27.03 -22.59
C LEU A 74 55.68 25.74 -23.34
N LYS A 75 55.97 25.87 -24.64
CA LYS A 75 56.48 24.78 -25.48
C LYS A 75 57.72 24.22 -24.79
N LEU A 76 57.72 22.92 -24.55
CA LEU A 76 58.91 22.16 -24.18
C LEU A 76 59.83 22.16 -25.42
N GLY A 77 60.67 23.18 -25.54
CA GLY A 77 61.78 23.20 -26.48
C GLY A 77 62.91 22.38 -25.86
N ASN A 78 63.10 21.16 -26.35
CA ASN A 78 64.36 20.43 -26.21
C ASN A 78 65.40 21.17 -27.06
N GLU A 79 65.97 22.23 -26.53
CA GLU A 79 67.21 22.81 -27.04
C GLU A 79 68.24 22.77 -25.92
N PHE A 80 69.22 21.91 -26.16
CA PHE A 80 70.44 21.72 -25.41
C PHE A 80 71.17 23.07 -25.35
N MET A 81 70.98 23.82 -24.26
CA MET A 81 71.72 25.04 -24.00
C MET A 81 73.11 24.65 -23.51
N ASP A 82 74.05 24.58 -24.45
CA ASP A 82 75.47 24.66 -24.12
C ASP A 82 75.70 25.89 -23.26
N HIS A 83 76.23 25.66 -22.06
CA HIS A 83 76.71 26.71 -21.18
C HIS A 83 77.87 27.45 -21.88
N LYS A 84 77.54 28.54 -22.59
CA LYS A 84 78.53 29.57 -22.90
C LYS A 84 78.90 30.25 -21.58
N VAL A 85 79.98 29.74 -21.00
CA VAL A 85 80.81 30.42 -20.03
C VAL A 85 80.99 31.85 -20.50
N TRP A 86 80.58 32.81 -19.67
CA TRP A 86 80.97 34.19 -19.86
C TRP A 86 82.48 34.24 -19.61
N ASP A 87 83.26 34.27 -20.68
CA ASP A 87 84.69 34.60 -20.61
C ASP A 87 84.83 36.04 -20.09
N THR A 88 85.02 36.17 -18.79
CA THR A 88 85.53 37.39 -18.17
C THR A 88 87.05 37.36 -18.25
N ALA A 89 87.59 37.70 -19.42
CA ALA A 89 88.96 38.16 -19.51
C ALA A 89 88.99 39.65 -19.11
N ASP A 90 89.93 39.98 -18.23
CA ASP A 90 90.32 41.31 -17.75
C ASP A 90 89.40 42.02 -16.74
N MET A 91 89.57 41.69 -15.45
CA MET A 91 89.73 42.65 -14.34
C MET A 91 90.30 41.95 -13.09
N PRO A 92 91.02 42.65 -12.20
CA PRO A 92 92.06 42.08 -11.37
C PRO A 92 91.56 41.19 -10.24
N ASN A 93 92.37 40.17 -10.00
CA ASN A 93 92.27 39.11 -9.02
C ASN A 93 92.14 39.62 -7.57
N THR A 94 91.61 38.73 -6.71
CA THR A 94 91.51 38.75 -5.24
C THR A 94 90.21 39.27 -4.61
N LYS A 95 89.13 38.45 -4.70
CA LYS A 95 88.02 38.31 -3.70
C LYS A 95 86.91 37.29 -4.09
N SER A 96 87.07 36.46 -5.14
CA SER A 96 85.95 35.78 -5.81
C SER A 96 85.52 34.40 -5.26
N THR A 97 86.30 33.75 -4.39
CA THR A 97 85.92 32.44 -3.82
C THR A 97 84.70 32.53 -2.89
N GLY A 98 84.59 33.60 -2.11
CA GLY A 98 83.47 33.79 -1.17
C GLY A 98 82.14 34.16 -1.83
N ALA A 99 82.14 34.75 -3.03
CA ALA A 99 80.91 35.10 -3.74
C ALA A 99 80.24 33.85 -4.35
N SER A 100 81.03 32.97 -4.96
CA SER A 100 80.54 31.70 -5.53
C SER A 100 79.97 30.76 -4.46
N GLU A 101 80.62 30.69 -3.30
CA GLU A 101 80.14 29.89 -2.16
C GLU A 101 78.82 30.43 -1.59
N ARG A 102 78.67 31.75 -1.45
CA ARG A 102 77.42 32.39 -1.02
C ARG A 102 76.27 32.17 -2.00
N VAL A 103 76.54 32.13 -3.31
CA VAL A 103 75.51 31.81 -4.31
C VAL A 103 75.00 30.37 -4.14
N LYS A 104 75.90 29.41 -3.90
CA LYS A 104 75.51 28.01 -3.63
C LYS A 104 74.72 27.88 -2.33
N GLU A 105 75.07 28.65 -1.31
CA GLU A 105 74.30 28.71 -0.06
C GLU A 105 72.88 29.22 -0.31
N ILE A 106 72.73 30.32 -1.05
CA ILE A 106 71.41 30.87 -1.45
C ILE A 106 70.61 29.85 -2.25
N GLU A 107 71.22 29.16 -3.22
CA GLU A 107 70.57 28.13 -4.04
C GLU A 107 70.06 26.95 -3.19
N SER A 108 70.88 26.45 -2.26
CA SER A 108 70.47 25.39 -1.33
C SER A 108 69.32 25.85 -0.42
N GLY A 109 69.37 27.11 0.04
CA GLY A 109 68.30 27.74 0.81
C GLY A 109 67.02 27.93 0.01
N MET A 110 67.10 28.26 -1.28
CA MET A 110 65.93 28.36 -2.16
C MET A 110 65.30 27.00 -2.44
N THR A 111 66.12 25.96 -2.65
CA THR A 111 65.62 24.60 -2.93
C THR A 111 64.77 24.07 -1.78
N THR A 112 65.08 24.48 -0.54
CA THR A 112 64.30 24.12 0.65
C THR A 112 63.16 25.10 0.89
N SER A 113 63.42 26.41 0.99
CA SER A 113 62.42 27.42 1.39
C SER A 113 61.45 27.85 0.29
N CYS A 114 61.78 27.61 -0.98
CA CYS A 114 60.96 27.96 -2.13
C CYS A 114 60.29 26.72 -2.77
N ALA A 115 60.29 25.58 -2.08
CA ALA A 115 59.73 24.33 -2.59
C ALA A 115 58.20 24.40 -2.72
N ARG A 116 57.64 23.60 -3.65
CA ARG A 116 56.21 23.62 -3.99
C ARG A 116 55.28 23.21 -2.83
N HIS A 117 55.75 22.39 -1.90
CA HIS A 117 54.96 21.94 -0.74
C HIS A 117 54.83 23.03 0.34
N ILE A 118 55.61 24.11 0.24
CA ILE A 118 55.57 25.22 1.19
C ILE A 118 54.42 26.17 0.82
N PRO A 119 53.62 26.62 1.80
CA PRO A 119 52.55 27.60 1.59
C PRO A 119 53.05 28.86 0.85
N GLU A 120 52.24 29.37 -0.08
CA GLU A 120 52.59 30.53 -0.93
C GLU A 120 53.16 31.73 -0.15
N PRO A 121 52.60 32.13 1.01
CA PRO A 121 53.13 33.26 1.77
C PRO A 121 54.57 33.01 2.26
N GLN A 122 54.85 31.81 2.77
CA GLN A 122 56.18 31.43 3.25
C GLN A 122 57.17 31.26 2.09
N ARG A 123 56.71 30.69 0.98
CA ARG A 123 57.50 30.51 -0.24
C ARG A 123 57.94 31.84 -0.84
N SER A 124 57.01 32.80 -0.90
CA SER A 124 57.27 34.16 -1.39
C SER A 124 58.23 34.95 -0.50
N GLN A 125 58.19 34.71 0.81
CA GLN A 125 59.14 35.28 1.77
C GLN A 125 60.55 34.70 1.56
N GLY A 126 60.65 33.38 1.32
CA GLY A 126 61.90 32.71 0.91
C GLY A 126 62.49 33.30 -0.36
N MET A 127 61.67 33.48 -1.42
CA MET A 127 62.09 34.11 -2.68
C MET A 127 62.53 35.57 -2.47
N THR A 128 61.79 36.33 -1.65
CA THR A 128 62.11 37.72 -1.33
C THR A 128 63.45 37.85 -0.62
N LYS A 129 63.76 36.94 0.32
CA LYS A 129 65.02 36.88 1.04
C LYS A 129 66.18 36.48 0.12
N ALA A 130 65.98 35.48 -0.72
CA ALA A 130 66.99 35.06 -1.70
C ALA A 130 67.34 36.18 -2.69
N LEU A 131 66.35 36.94 -3.17
CA LEU A 131 66.60 38.11 -4.04
C LEU A 131 67.38 39.22 -3.32
N GLU A 132 67.17 39.40 -2.01
CA GLU A 132 67.95 40.35 -1.20
C GLU A 132 69.39 39.89 -1.01
N ASP A 133 69.60 38.61 -0.71
CA ASP A 133 70.93 38.03 -0.54
C ASP A 133 71.73 38.02 -1.86
N ILE A 134 71.07 37.76 -3.01
CA ILE A 134 71.69 37.90 -4.35
C ILE A 134 72.09 39.35 -4.63
N GLY A 135 71.26 40.33 -4.26
CA GLY A 135 71.60 41.75 -4.41
C GLY A 135 72.82 42.17 -3.60
N ARG A 136 73.07 41.53 -2.45
CA ARG A 136 74.28 41.75 -1.63
C ARG A 136 75.54 41.14 -2.25
N VAL A 137 75.41 40.00 -2.95
CA VAL A 137 76.53 39.35 -3.66
C VAL A 137 76.85 40.07 -4.98
N TYR A 138 75.82 40.56 -5.68
CA TYR A 138 75.95 41.26 -6.96
C TYR A 138 75.26 42.64 -6.94
N PRO A 139 75.94 43.68 -6.39
CA PRO A 139 75.37 45.02 -6.26
C PRO A 139 74.79 45.64 -7.55
N PRO A 140 75.37 45.46 -8.75
CA PRO A 140 74.83 46.02 -9.99
C PRO A 140 73.42 45.52 -10.35
N LEU A 141 73.03 44.32 -9.88
CA LEU A 141 71.71 43.72 -10.19
C LEU A 141 70.60 44.19 -9.24
N THR A 142 70.94 44.93 -8.18
CA THR A 142 70.00 45.33 -7.12
C THR A 142 68.75 46.03 -7.65
N GLY A 143 68.88 46.88 -8.67
CA GLY A 143 67.75 47.59 -9.27
C GLY A 143 66.71 46.65 -9.90
N ALA A 144 67.16 45.67 -10.69
CA ALA A 144 66.29 44.68 -11.31
C ALA A 144 65.65 43.76 -10.25
N LEU A 145 66.44 43.32 -9.26
CA LEU A 145 65.96 42.47 -8.17
C LEU A 145 64.91 43.17 -7.30
N LEU A 146 65.03 44.49 -7.09
CA LEU A 146 64.06 45.28 -6.36
C LEU A 146 62.69 45.32 -7.06
N VAL A 147 62.68 45.46 -8.39
CA VAL A 147 61.44 45.41 -9.20
C VAL A 147 60.79 44.04 -9.12
N THR A 148 61.57 42.96 -9.27
CA THR A 148 61.09 41.58 -9.12
C THR A 148 60.52 41.33 -7.72
N ARG A 149 61.19 41.83 -6.67
CA ARG A 149 60.72 41.74 -5.29
C ARG A 149 59.38 42.45 -5.09
N ARG A 150 59.21 43.63 -5.68
CA ARG A 150 57.95 44.38 -5.64
C ARG A 150 56.83 43.62 -6.35
N TYR A 151 57.11 43.08 -7.53
CA TYR A 151 56.15 42.27 -8.28
C TYR A 151 55.71 41.02 -7.49
N ILE A 152 56.64 40.30 -6.86
CA ILE A 152 56.31 39.14 -6.00
C ILE A 152 55.41 39.55 -4.84
N LYS A 153 55.68 40.69 -4.18
CA LYS A 153 54.83 41.20 -3.10
C LYS A 153 53.42 41.54 -3.60
N GLU A 154 53.31 42.24 -4.74
CA GLU A 154 52.02 42.56 -5.34
C GLU A 154 51.23 41.29 -5.73
N LEU A 155 51.90 40.27 -6.26
CA LEU A 155 51.30 38.98 -6.61
C LEU A 155 50.79 38.23 -5.37
N VAL A 156 51.56 38.22 -4.27
CA VAL A 156 51.13 37.59 -3.00
C VAL A 156 49.92 38.32 -2.41
N SER A 157 49.93 39.65 -2.41
CA SER A 157 48.78 40.45 -1.95
C SER A 157 47.54 40.21 -2.82
N SER A 158 47.71 40.14 -4.15
CA SER A 158 46.62 39.81 -5.07
C SER A 158 46.08 38.40 -4.79
N LEU A 159 46.94 37.41 -4.61
CA LEU A 159 46.52 36.03 -4.33
C LEU A 159 45.78 35.91 -2.99
N ALA A 160 46.25 36.61 -1.95
CA ALA A 160 45.57 36.66 -0.66
C ALA A 160 44.17 37.27 -0.76
N SER A 161 44.00 38.37 -1.53
CA SER A 161 42.69 38.98 -1.74
C SER A 161 41.70 38.07 -2.49
N VAL A 162 42.18 37.33 -3.50
CA VAL A 162 41.36 36.34 -4.23
C VAL A 162 40.97 35.18 -3.31
N GLN A 163 41.92 34.69 -2.51
CA GLN A 163 41.64 33.64 -1.54
C GLN A 163 40.59 34.08 -0.50
N GLU A 164 40.70 35.31 0.01
CA GLU A 164 39.73 35.87 0.94
C GLU A 164 38.35 36.02 0.28
N SER A 165 38.29 36.51 -0.96
CA SER A 165 37.05 36.60 -1.74
C SER A 165 36.39 35.23 -1.93
N HIS A 166 37.16 34.19 -2.25
CA HIS A 166 36.64 32.82 -2.37
C HIS A 166 36.11 32.28 -1.04
N VAL A 167 36.82 32.53 0.07
CA VAL A 167 36.36 32.14 1.41
C VAL A 167 35.05 32.84 1.76
N GLN A 168 34.90 34.11 1.42
CA GLN A 168 33.66 34.86 1.66
C GLN A 168 32.51 34.33 0.79
N GLU A 169 32.73 34.03 -0.50
CA GLU A 169 31.67 33.47 -1.35
C GLU A 169 31.26 32.06 -0.91
N ILE A 170 32.20 31.22 -0.48
CA ILE A 170 31.88 29.91 0.10
C ILE A 170 30.97 30.07 1.33
N LYS A 171 31.32 30.95 2.26
CA LYS A 171 30.48 31.24 3.44
C LYS A 171 29.09 31.73 3.03
N ARG A 172 29.00 32.64 2.08
CA ARG A 172 27.72 33.18 1.59
C ARG A 172 26.86 32.09 0.94
N LEU A 173 27.47 31.20 0.16
CA LEU A 173 26.80 30.07 -0.46
C LEU A 173 26.32 29.07 0.60
N GLU A 174 27.16 28.73 1.58
CA GLU A 174 26.79 27.87 2.71
C GLU A 174 25.58 28.44 3.45
N GLU A 175 25.64 29.70 3.89
CA GLU A 175 24.53 30.38 4.58
C GLU A 175 23.25 30.39 3.74
N THR A 176 23.36 30.68 2.45
CA THR A 176 22.20 30.73 1.54
C THR A 176 21.58 29.34 1.36
N VAL A 177 22.41 28.31 1.22
CA VAL A 177 21.98 26.94 1.03
C VAL A 177 21.34 26.39 2.31
N TYR A 178 21.98 26.59 3.47
CA TYR A 178 21.42 26.17 4.76
C TYR A 178 20.08 26.84 5.03
N LYS A 179 19.99 28.16 4.87
CA LYS A 179 18.74 28.88 5.08
C LYS A 179 17.60 28.39 4.17
N LYS A 180 17.90 28.08 2.91
CA LYS A 180 16.91 27.52 1.98
C LYS A 180 16.43 26.14 2.44
N TYR A 181 17.35 25.24 2.80
CA TYR A 181 16.95 23.91 3.27
C TYR A 181 16.20 23.95 4.60
N GLU A 182 16.65 24.77 5.54
CA GLU A 182 15.99 24.98 6.83
C GLU A 182 14.55 25.44 6.62
N SER A 183 14.33 26.54 5.88
CA SER A 183 12.98 27.04 5.57
C SER A 183 12.11 26.01 4.86
N PHE A 184 12.67 25.25 3.91
CA PHE A 184 11.94 24.20 3.19
C PHE A 184 11.49 23.07 4.11
N PHE A 185 12.37 22.60 4.99
CA PHE A 185 12.04 21.53 5.93
C PHE A 185 11.08 22.02 7.01
N GLU A 186 11.25 23.21 7.55
CA GLU A 186 10.31 23.83 8.50
C GLU A 186 8.91 23.93 7.90
N ASP A 187 8.79 24.49 6.70
CA ASP A 187 7.51 24.62 6.00
C ASP A 187 6.89 23.25 5.74
N LYS A 188 7.69 22.26 5.32
CA LYS A 188 7.20 20.92 5.03
C LYS A 188 6.73 20.20 6.29
N ILE A 189 7.46 20.32 7.39
CA ILE A 189 7.07 19.77 8.70
C ILE A 189 5.78 20.43 9.18
N LEU A 190 5.69 21.76 9.10
CA LEU A 190 4.48 22.50 9.48
C LEU A 190 3.28 22.14 8.61
N GLN A 191 3.48 21.89 7.31
CA GLN A 191 2.44 21.39 6.42
C GLN A 191 1.96 20.00 6.87
N LEU A 192 2.89 19.06 7.08
CA LEU A 192 2.57 17.69 7.51
C LEU A 192 1.85 17.67 8.86
N MET A 193 2.24 18.51 9.80
CA MET A 193 1.54 18.64 11.08
C MET A 193 0.10 19.14 10.91
N ARG A 194 -0.14 20.10 10.00
CA ARG A 194 -1.49 20.59 9.69
C ARG A 194 -2.34 19.52 9.04
N GLU A 195 -1.80 18.78 8.09
CA GLU A 195 -2.47 17.66 7.42
C GLU A 195 -2.77 16.53 8.40
N ASN A 196 -1.82 16.16 9.27
CA ASN A 196 -2.01 15.13 10.29
C ASN A 196 -3.13 15.50 11.28
N ARG A 197 -3.18 16.76 11.75
CA ARG A 197 -4.28 17.22 12.61
C ARG A 197 -5.64 17.11 11.92
N LYS A 198 -5.71 17.46 10.63
CA LYS A 198 -6.95 17.32 9.84
C LYS A 198 -7.35 15.85 9.72
N SER A 199 -6.44 14.96 9.35
CA SER A 199 -6.74 13.53 9.26
C SER A 199 -7.14 12.93 10.61
N GLU A 200 -6.49 13.31 11.71
CA GLU A 200 -6.87 12.87 13.05
C GLU A 200 -8.28 13.33 13.43
N SER A 201 -8.65 14.57 13.10
CA SER A 201 -10.00 15.08 13.35
C SER A 201 -11.07 14.33 12.57
N LEU A 202 -10.79 14.00 11.30
CA LEU A 202 -11.69 13.23 10.44
C LEU A 202 -11.83 11.79 10.93
N VAL A 203 -10.72 11.16 11.35
CA VAL A 203 -10.76 9.81 11.95
C VAL A 203 -11.56 9.81 13.24
N LYS A 204 -11.47 10.84 14.08
CA LYS A 204 -12.30 10.97 15.29
C LYS A 204 -13.79 11.08 14.93
N GLN A 205 -14.14 11.89 13.94
CA GLN A 205 -15.53 12.03 13.47
C GLN A 205 -16.09 10.72 12.94
N LEU A 206 -15.35 10.02 12.07
CA LEU A 206 -15.79 8.72 11.54
C LEU A 206 -15.90 7.64 12.62
N ARG A 207 -15.04 7.67 13.64
CA ARG A 207 -15.16 6.75 14.79
C ARG A 207 -16.43 6.99 15.58
N GLU A 208 -16.78 8.26 15.81
CA GLU A 208 -18.02 8.64 16.49
C GLU A 208 -19.26 8.22 15.68
N GLU A 209 -19.25 8.46 14.37
CA GLU A 209 -20.33 8.05 13.46
C GLU A 209 -20.52 6.52 13.46
N VAL A 210 -19.43 5.76 13.35
CA VAL A 210 -19.49 4.28 13.42
C VAL A 210 -19.99 3.82 14.79
N PHE A 211 -19.61 4.49 15.87
CA PHE A 211 -20.11 4.18 17.20
C PHE A 211 -21.62 4.40 17.30
N MET A 212 -22.12 5.53 16.80
CA MET A 212 -23.56 5.83 16.77
C MET A 212 -24.33 4.81 15.93
N LEU A 213 -23.86 4.48 14.73
CA LEU A 213 -24.49 3.46 13.87
C LEU A 213 -24.54 2.08 14.53
N ARG A 214 -23.50 1.70 15.30
CA ARG A 214 -23.50 0.43 16.04
C ARG A 214 -24.55 0.43 17.15
N LYS A 215 -24.67 1.54 17.87
CA LYS A 215 -25.65 1.71 18.94
C LYS A 215 -27.08 1.65 18.38
N GLU A 216 -27.34 2.36 17.28
CA GLU A 216 -28.64 2.33 16.58
C GLU A 216 -28.98 0.91 16.12
N ARG A 217 -28.03 0.21 15.50
CA ARG A 217 -28.25 -1.18 15.07
C ARG A 217 -28.52 -2.13 16.25
N GLU A 218 -27.85 -1.93 17.38
CA GLU A 218 -28.08 -2.73 18.59
C GLU A 218 -29.48 -2.50 19.15
N GLU A 219 -29.95 -1.24 19.16
CA GLU A 219 -31.31 -0.87 19.56
C GLU A 219 -32.37 -1.48 18.63
N GLU A 220 -32.17 -1.41 17.31
CA GLU A 220 -33.06 -2.05 16.32
C GLU A 220 -33.12 -3.57 16.50
N LEU A 221 -31.97 -4.20 16.77
CA LEU A 221 -31.88 -5.64 17.00
C LEU A 221 -32.60 -6.03 18.29
N MET A 222 -32.46 -5.24 19.35
CA MET A 222 -33.18 -5.45 20.61
C MET A 222 -34.69 -5.29 20.45
N ASN A 223 -35.15 -4.28 19.72
CA ASN A 223 -36.56 -4.11 19.41
C ASN A 223 -37.11 -5.28 18.57
N THR A 224 -36.36 -5.71 17.55
CA THR A 224 -36.75 -6.87 16.72
C THR A 224 -36.82 -8.15 17.55
N LYS A 225 -35.87 -8.36 18.46
CA LYS A 225 -35.88 -9.48 19.42
C LYS A 225 -37.11 -9.44 20.30
N GLU A 226 -37.47 -8.27 20.84
CA GLU A 226 -38.68 -8.10 21.65
C GLU A 226 -39.95 -8.48 20.86
N ILE A 227 -40.10 -7.97 19.63
CA ILE A 227 -41.23 -8.31 18.75
C ILE A 227 -41.32 -9.83 18.52
N VAL A 228 -40.19 -10.49 18.26
CA VAL A 228 -40.14 -11.94 18.06
C VAL A 228 -40.56 -12.69 19.33
N MET A 229 -40.07 -12.26 20.49
CA MET A 229 -40.45 -12.86 21.78
C MET A 229 -41.95 -12.70 22.07
N THR A 230 -42.53 -11.52 21.79
CA THR A 230 -43.98 -11.31 21.93
C THR A 230 -44.76 -12.25 21.03
N ARG A 231 -44.35 -12.40 19.76
CA ARG A 231 -45.01 -13.31 18.80
C ARG A 231 -44.88 -14.77 19.21
N LEU A 232 -43.74 -15.17 19.76
CA LEU A 232 -43.52 -16.53 20.25
C LEU A 232 -44.49 -16.84 21.39
N ASN A 233 -44.61 -15.95 22.37
CA ASN A 233 -45.54 -16.10 23.49
C ASN A 233 -47.00 -16.14 23.00
N ASP A 234 -47.36 -15.33 22.01
CA ASP A 234 -48.70 -15.37 21.40
C ASP A 234 -48.99 -16.70 20.69
N CYS A 235 -47.98 -17.28 20.00
CA CYS A 235 -48.10 -18.59 19.37
C CYS A 235 -48.28 -19.70 20.41
N GLU A 236 -47.50 -19.67 21.50
CA GLU A 236 -47.62 -20.62 22.60
C GLU A 236 -49.03 -20.59 23.21
N ARG A 237 -49.56 -19.40 23.51
CA ARG A 237 -50.94 -19.24 24.01
C ARG A 237 -51.98 -19.83 23.04
N LYS A 238 -51.86 -19.54 21.74
CA LYS A 238 -52.77 -20.08 20.72
C LYS A 238 -52.66 -21.59 20.57
N GLU A 239 -51.48 -22.17 20.75
CA GLU A 239 -51.29 -23.61 20.74
C GLU A 239 -52.03 -24.29 21.90
N ASP A 240 -51.99 -23.69 23.09
CA ASP A 240 -52.72 -24.18 24.26
C ASP A 240 -54.23 -24.08 24.08
N GLU A 241 -54.73 -22.97 23.52
CA GLU A 241 -56.13 -22.84 23.12
C GLU A 241 -56.53 -23.92 22.10
N PHE A 242 -55.68 -24.20 21.11
CA PHE A 242 -55.93 -25.25 20.13
C PHE A 242 -55.93 -26.65 20.75
N LYS A 243 -55.01 -26.94 21.69
CA LYS A 243 -55.02 -28.19 22.47
C LYS A 243 -56.32 -28.35 23.26
N MET A 244 -56.81 -27.26 23.88
CA MET A 244 -58.08 -27.26 24.60
C MET A 244 -59.26 -27.53 23.66
N LEU A 245 -59.31 -26.87 22.49
CA LEU A 245 -60.33 -27.11 21.47
C LEU A 245 -60.30 -28.57 20.99
N LYS A 246 -59.12 -29.13 20.73
CA LYS A 246 -58.98 -30.53 20.31
C LYS A 246 -59.53 -31.50 21.37
N ARG A 247 -59.28 -31.24 22.66
CA ARG A 247 -59.87 -32.03 23.76
C ARG A 247 -61.39 -31.89 23.80
N LEU A 248 -61.91 -30.67 23.65
CA LEU A 248 -63.35 -30.41 23.61
C LEU A 248 -64.02 -31.16 22.46
N VAL A 249 -63.46 -31.07 21.25
CA VAL A 249 -63.94 -31.78 20.07
C VAL A 249 -63.95 -33.30 20.33
N ALA A 250 -62.86 -33.85 20.86
CA ALA A 250 -62.81 -35.27 21.21
C ALA A 250 -63.88 -35.67 22.24
N LEU A 251 -64.14 -34.82 23.23
CA LEU A 251 -65.18 -35.04 24.23
C LEU A 251 -66.58 -35.05 23.59
N VAL A 252 -66.88 -34.05 22.74
CA VAL A 252 -68.16 -33.94 22.02
C VAL A 252 -68.39 -35.15 21.10
N PHE A 253 -67.37 -35.59 20.37
CA PHE A 253 -67.47 -36.80 19.55
C PHE A 253 -67.71 -38.05 20.40
N LYS A 254 -67.03 -38.19 21.55
CA LYS A 254 -67.23 -39.32 22.47
C LYS A 254 -68.65 -39.32 23.07
N THR A 255 -69.17 -38.16 23.47
CA THR A 255 -70.54 -38.05 23.99
C THR A 255 -71.57 -38.33 22.91
N ASN A 256 -71.39 -37.80 21.70
CA ASN A 256 -72.30 -38.06 20.59
C ASN A 256 -72.30 -39.55 20.20
N GLN A 257 -71.14 -40.20 20.15
CA GLN A 257 -71.07 -41.64 19.92
C GLN A 257 -71.79 -42.42 21.03
N GLY A 258 -71.62 -42.02 22.29
CA GLY A 258 -72.33 -42.60 23.43
C GLY A 258 -73.86 -42.47 23.29
N LEU A 259 -74.35 -41.29 22.91
CA LEU A 259 -75.78 -41.05 22.65
C LEU A 259 -76.30 -41.88 21.47
N VAL A 260 -75.55 -41.96 20.37
CA VAL A 260 -75.91 -42.80 19.21
C VAL A 260 -76.05 -44.26 19.64
N ASN A 261 -75.06 -44.79 20.37
CA ASN A 261 -75.11 -46.16 20.88
C ASN A 261 -76.33 -46.38 21.80
N GLN A 262 -76.63 -45.44 22.70
CA GLN A 262 -77.81 -45.53 23.57
C GLN A 262 -79.12 -45.52 22.77
N VAL A 263 -79.22 -44.68 21.74
CA VAL A 263 -80.40 -44.63 20.85
C VAL A 263 -80.54 -45.94 20.07
N GLU A 264 -79.45 -46.53 19.60
CA GLU A 264 -79.45 -47.85 18.95
C GLU A 264 -79.90 -48.96 19.91
N ASP A 265 -79.38 -48.96 21.15
CA ASP A 265 -79.77 -49.90 22.19
C ASP A 265 -81.26 -49.79 22.52
N LEU A 266 -81.77 -48.57 22.75
CA LEU A 266 -83.19 -48.27 22.99
C LEU A 266 -84.06 -48.70 21.80
N SER A 267 -83.63 -48.42 20.58
CA SER A 267 -84.33 -48.84 19.36
C SER A 267 -84.39 -50.36 19.25
N SER A 268 -83.32 -51.06 19.62
CA SER A 268 -83.28 -52.53 19.64
C SER A 268 -84.22 -53.11 20.71
N LEU A 269 -84.31 -52.47 21.87
CA LEU A 269 -85.19 -52.87 22.97
C LEU A 269 -86.67 -52.66 22.61
N LEU A 270 -87.01 -51.50 22.06
CA LEU A 270 -88.37 -51.19 21.60
C LEU A 270 -88.83 -52.15 20.49
N ARG A 271 -87.92 -52.50 19.56
CA ARG A 271 -88.18 -53.51 18.53
C ARG A 271 -88.46 -54.90 19.13
N LYS A 272 -87.76 -55.30 20.20
CA LYS A 272 -88.04 -56.56 20.93
C LYS A 272 -89.43 -56.56 21.57
N HIS A 273 -89.91 -55.40 22.03
CA HIS A 273 -91.23 -55.26 22.65
C HIS A 273 -92.38 -54.96 21.66
N ARG A 274 -92.14 -55.01 20.34
CA ARG A 274 -93.12 -54.73 19.27
C ARG A 274 -93.81 -53.35 19.40
N ILE A 275 -93.11 -52.37 19.95
CA ILE A 275 -93.57 -50.98 20.00
C ILE A 275 -93.04 -50.30 18.74
N ASP A 276 -93.94 -49.86 17.85
CA ASP A 276 -93.55 -49.13 16.65
C ASP A 276 -92.99 -47.76 17.04
N VAL A 277 -91.69 -47.58 16.79
CA VAL A 277 -91.02 -46.30 16.96
C VAL A 277 -91.37 -45.43 15.75
N PRO A 278 -91.92 -44.21 15.94
CA PRO A 278 -92.14 -43.29 14.84
C PRO A 278 -90.83 -43.07 14.09
N LYS A 279 -90.86 -43.24 12.75
CA LYS A 279 -89.70 -42.90 11.92
C LYS A 279 -89.39 -41.44 12.18
N ILE A 280 -88.20 -41.16 12.68
CA ILE A 280 -87.70 -39.80 12.85
C ILE A 280 -87.79 -39.15 11.48
N ASP A 281 -88.60 -38.10 11.37
CA ASP A 281 -88.77 -37.37 10.13
C ASP A 281 -87.40 -36.82 9.71
N ASP A 282 -86.92 -37.24 8.53
CA ASP A 282 -85.63 -36.80 7.96
C ASP A 282 -85.54 -35.26 7.82
N ALA A 283 -86.68 -34.57 7.95
CA ALA A 283 -86.83 -33.13 8.08
C ALA A 283 -86.05 -32.52 9.28
N LEU A 284 -85.86 -33.25 10.39
CA LEU A 284 -85.15 -32.74 11.56
C LEU A 284 -83.62 -32.74 11.40
N PHE A 285 -83.07 -33.61 10.56
CA PHE A 285 -81.63 -33.63 10.23
C PHE A 285 -81.24 -32.64 9.12
N LEU A 286 -82.23 -32.13 8.37
CA LEU A 286 -82.03 -31.14 7.31
C LEU A 286 -81.63 -29.74 7.80
N TYR A 287 -81.72 -29.46 9.10
CA TYR A 287 -81.26 -28.18 9.67
C TYR A 287 -79.73 -28.08 9.79
N SER A 288 -78.98 -29.17 9.55
CA SER A 288 -77.53 -29.24 9.73
C SER A 288 -76.73 -29.32 8.43
N LYS A 289 -77.38 -29.43 7.27
CA LYS A 289 -76.69 -29.46 5.97
C LYS A 289 -77.05 -28.23 5.14
N PRO A 290 -76.08 -27.40 4.73
CA PRO A 290 -76.34 -26.40 3.72
C PRO A 290 -76.76 -27.14 2.43
N LYS A 291 -77.92 -26.78 1.89
CA LYS A 291 -78.45 -27.32 0.64
C LYS A 291 -77.43 -27.10 -0.48
N THR A 292 -76.82 -28.19 -0.96
CA THR A 292 -76.25 -28.26 -2.30
C THR A 292 -76.83 -29.49 -2.99
N SER A 293 -77.78 -29.23 -3.89
CA SER A 293 -78.37 -30.19 -4.82
C SER A 293 -77.32 -30.79 -5.75
N GLY A 294 -77.34 -32.11 -5.98
CA GLY A 294 -76.61 -32.73 -7.09
C GLY A 294 -76.32 -34.23 -6.99
N SER A 295 -77.33 -35.05 -7.28
CA SER A 295 -77.33 -36.34 -8.01
C SER A 295 -76.07 -37.22 -8.12
N SER A 296 -76.30 -38.52 -7.85
CA SER A 296 -75.81 -39.74 -8.54
C SER A 296 -74.57 -40.49 -8.04
N GLY A 297 -74.70 -41.82 -8.05
CA GLY A 297 -73.67 -42.66 -8.68
C GLY A 297 -72.94 -43.65 -7.78
N SER A 298 -73.36 -44.91 -7.86
CA SER A 298 -72.72 -46.11 -7.32
C SER A 298 -71.35 -46.40 -7.96
N ALA A 299 -70.49 -47.05 -7.17
CA ALA A 299 -69.30 -47.84 -7.53
C ALA A 299 -68.16 -47.13 -8.28
N ASP A 300 -67.00 -46.97 -7.64
CA ASP A 300 -65.78 -47.63 -8.12
C ASP A 300 -64.68 -47.61 -7.05
N ASN A 301 -63.95 -48.72 -6.92
CA ASN A 301 -62.84 -48.90 -5.99
C ASN A 301 -61.51 -48.42 -6.61
N THR A 302 -61.58 -47.33 -7.37
CA THR A 302 -60.44 -46.64 -7.96
C THR A 302 -60.06 -45.49 -7.02
N VAL A 303 -58.78 -45.40 -6.65
CA VAL A 303 -58.27 -44.23 -5.91
C VAL A 303 -58.65 -42.99 -6.71
N LYS A 304 -59.67 -42.26 -6.22
CA LYS A 304 -60.16 -41.02 -6.85
C LYS A 304 -58.98 -40.10 -7.10
N LYS A 305 -58.87 -39.52 -8.29
CA LYS A 305 -57.76 -38.61 -8.63
C LYS A 305 -57.69 -37.51 -7.57
N ILE A 306 -56.49 -37.08 -7.18
CA ILE A 306 -56.25 -36.09 -6.11
C ILE A 306 -57.13 -34.83 -6.29
N THR A 307 -57.42 -34.46 -7.53
CA THR A 307 -58.33 -33.37 -7.92
C THR A 307 -59.79 -33.52 -7.46
N GLU A 308 -60.24 -34.74 -7.18
CA GLU A 308 -61.59 -35.05 -6.67
C GLU A 308 -61.62 -35.34 -5.17
N GLN A 309 -60.46 -35.67 -4.56
CA GLN A 309 -60.35 -35.95 -3.12
C GLN A 309 -60.10 -34.70 -2.27
N VAL A 310 -59.52 -33.65 -2.88
CA VAL A 310 -59.08 -32.47 -2.15
C VAL A 310 -59.63 -31.21 -2.84
N SER A 311 -60.06 -30.24 -2.04
CA SER A 311 -60.61 -28.97 -2.51
C SER A 311 -59.69 -28.33 -3.58
N PRO A 312 -60.24 -27.78 -4.68
CA PRO A 312 -59.47 -27.04 -5.67
C PRO A 312 -58.60 -25.93 -5.05
N GLN A 313 -59.08 -25.30 -3.98
CA GLN A 313 -58.34 -24.26 -3.25
C GLN A 313 -57.11 -24.81 -2.52
N PHE A 314 -57.18 -26.04 -2.01
CA PHE A 314 -56.04 -26.69 -1.36
C PHE A 314 -54.97 -27.06 -2.39
N ILE A 315 -55.35 -27.57 -3.55
CA ILE A 315 -54.42 -27.90 -4.64
C ILE A 315 -53.74 -26.63 -5.17
N GLU A 316 -54.47 -25.53 -5.25
CA GLU A 316 -53.91 -24.24 -5.63
C GLU A 316 -52.98 -23.67 -4.56
N ALA A 317 -53.37 -23.73 -3.28
CA ALA A 317 -52.52 -23.32 -2.16
C ALA A 317 -51.23 -24.14 -2.09
N SER A 318 -51.31 -25.47 -2.25
CA SER A 318 -50.15 -26.37 -2.31
C SER A 318 -49.22 -26.04 -3.48
N ARG A 319 -49.77 -25.70 -4.66
CA ARG A 319 -48.96 -25.24 -5.80
C ARG A 319 -48.24 -23.91 -5.49
N ARG A 320 -48.92 -22.96 -4.84
CA ARG A 320 -48.30 -21.69 -4.43
C ARG A 320 -47.21 -21.92 -3.39
N GLU A 321 -47.45 -22.79 -2.42
CA GLU A 321 -46.47 -23.13 -1.39
C GLU A 321 -45.24 -23.83 -1.98
N MET A 322 -45.44 -24.78 -2.90
CA MET A 322 -44.34 -25.42 -3.63
C MET A 322 -43.54 -24.42 -4.47
N SER A 323 -44.21 -23.47 -5.12
CA SER A 323 -43.55 -22.39 -5.85
C SER A 323 -42.76 -21.46 -4.93
N ASN A 324 -43.29 -21.13 -3.75
CA ASN A 324 -42.61 -20.32 -2.75
C ASN A 324 -41.39 -21.05 -2.18
N SER A 325 -41.50 -22.34 -1.84
CA SER A 325 -40.38 -23.15 -1.38
C SER A 325 -39.27 -23.24 -2.42
N ARG A 326 -39.63 -23.36 -3.71
CA ARG A 326 -38.65 -23.31 -4.81
C ARG A 326 -37.93 -21.96 -4.86
N LEU A 327 -38.65 -20.84 -4.73
CA LEU A 327 -38.06 -19.51 -4.72
C LEU A 327 -37.17 -19.29 -3.50
N THR A 328 -37.56 -19.77 -2.33
CA THR A 328 -36.74 -19.72 -1.11
C THR A 328 -35.45 -20.50 -1.29
N LEU A 329 -35.52 -21.73 -1.83
CA LEU A 329 -34.32 -22.53 -2.13
C LEU A 329 -33.42 -21.82 -3.15
N GLN A 330 -33.98 -21.21 -4.19
CA GLN A 330 -33.21 -20.45 -5.17
C GLN A 330 -32.50 -19.23 -4.54
N ARG A 331 -33.16 -18.52 -3.61
CA ARG A 331 -32.53 -17.41 -2.87
C ARG A 331 -31.41 -17.91 -1.95
N GLU A 332 -31.63 -19.00 -1.23
CA GLU A 332 -30.60 -19.59 -0.37
C GLU A 332 -29.39 -20.06 -1.16
N LEU A 333 -29.58 -20.73 -2.30
CA LEU A 333 -28.47 -21.14 -3.16
C LEU A 333 -27.68 -19.93 -3.70
N LEU A 334 -28.39 -18.85 -4.05
CA LEU A 334 -27.77 -17.62 -4.54
C LEU A 334 -26.98 -16.91 -3.42
N ASN A 335 -27.52 -16.84 -2.21
CA ASN A 335 -26.82 -16.29 -1.04
C ASN A 335 -25.56 -17.10 -0.72
N ASN A 336 -25.66 -18.44 -0.66
CA ASN A 336 -24.49 -19.30 -0.43
C ASN A 336 -23.41 -19.08 -1.49
N ALA A 337 -23.78 -18.95 -2.78
CA ALA A 337 -22.82 -18.67 -3.84
C ALA A 337 -22.14 -17.29 -3.67
N PHE A 338 -22.87 -16.28 -3.16
CA PHE A 338 -22.28 -14.98 -2.86
C PHE A 338 -21.35 -15.00 -1.65
N ASP A 339 -21.70 -15.77 -0.62
CA ASP A 339 -20.86 -15.97 0.57
C ASP A 339 -19.56 -16.69 0.20
N ASP A 340 -19.64 -17.76 -0.60
CA ASP A 340 -18.47 -18.47 -1.13
C ASP A 340 -17.57 -17.55 -1.97
N CYS A 341 -18.16 -16.74 -2.86
CA CYS A 341 -17.42 -15.77 -3.65
C CYS A 341 -16.68 -14.75 -2.76
N SER A 342 -17.35 -14.28 -1.70
CA SER A 342 -16.78 -13.35 -0.73
C SER A 342 -15.65 -13.98 0.08
N ALA A 343 -15.81 -15.23 0.51
CA ALA A 343 -14.80 -16.00 1.22
C ALA A 343 -13.55 -16.24 0.35
N TYR A 344 -13.73 -16.66 -0.90
CA TYR A 344 -12.61 -16.83 -1.85
C TYR A 344 -11.91 -15.50 -2.12
N ARG A 345 -12.64 -14.39 -2.22
CA ARG A 345 -12.04 -13.07 -2.42
C ARG A 345 -11.16 -12.66 -1.23
N LEU A 346 -11.61 -12.93 0.00
CA LEU A 346 -10.82 -12.70 1.21
C LEU A 346 -9.57 -13.58 1.24
N GLN A 347 -9.70 -14.86 0.88
CA GLN A 347 -8.57 -15.79 0.83
C GLN A 347 -7.52 -15.36 -0.20
N ILE A 348 -7.94 -14.98 -1.41
CA ILE A 348 -7.05 -14.47 -2.46
C ILE A 348 -6.32 -13.21 -2.00
N ASN A 349 -7.00 -12.30 -1.30
CA ASN A 349 -6.37 -11.09 -0.75
C ASN A 349 -5.33 -11.43 0.32
N GLY A 350 -5.60 -12.41 1.19
CA GLY A 350 -4.63 -12.91 2.16
C GLY A 350 -3.39 -13.51 1.49
N LEU A 351 -3.58 -14.34 0.45
CA LEU A 351 -2.49 -14.91 -0.34
C LEU A 351 -1.66 -13.84 -1.06
N ARG A 352 -2.31 -12.81 -1.63
CA ARG A 352 -1.62 -11.66 -2.24
C ARG A 352 -0.75 -10.92 -1.22
N SER A 353 -1.29 -10.64 -0.04
CA SER A 353 -0.52 -9.98 1.04
C SER A 353 0.70 -10.81 1.44
N ASN A 354 0.54 -12.13 1.59
CA ASN A 354 1.66 -13.02 1.90
C ASN A 354 2.71 -13.04 0.79
N ASN A 355 2.30 -13.02 -0.48
CA ASN A 355 3.22 -12.95 -1.62
C ASN A 355 4.01 -11.63 -1.62
N CYS A 356 3.35 -10.49 -1.38
CA CYS A 356 4.03 -9.19 -1.23
C CYS A 356 5.07 -9.21 -0.10
N ASN A 357 4.74 -9.81 1.05
CA ASN A 357 5.66 -9.93 2.18
C ASN A 357 6.88 -10.80 1.83
N LEU A 358 6.67 -11.93 1.14
CA LEU A 358 7.76 -12.80 0.68
C LEU A 358 8.65 -12.09 -0.34
N GLN A 359 8.06 -11.35 -1.29
CA GLN A 359 8.83 -10.55 -2.24
C GLN A 359 9.70 -9.50 -1.53
N PHE A 360 9.16 -8.82 -0.52
CA PHE A 360 9.92 -7.86 0.27
C PHE A 360 11.09 -8.53 1.01
N GLN A 361 10.87 -9.70 1.61
CA GLN A 361 11.95 -10.47 2.26
C GLN A 361 13.04 -10.88 1.27
N VAL A 362 12.66 -11.36 0.08
CA VAL A 362 13.62 -11.71 -0.98
C VAL A 362 14.44 -10.49 -1.40
N SER A 363 13.80 -9.35 -1.63
CA SER A 363 14.52 -8.11 -1.98
C SER A 363 15.46 -7.64 -0.86
N SER A 364 15.04 -7.78 0.40
CA SER A 364 15.89 -7.46 1.55
C SER A 364 17.13 -8.36 1.61
N LEU A 365 16.96 -9.67 1.41
CA LEU A 365 18.07 -10.62 1.39
C LEU A 365 19.01 -10.37 0.20
N GLN A 366 18.46 -10.05 -0.96
CA GLN A 366 19.26 -9.65 -2.12
C GLN A 366 20.11 -8.40 -1.83
N SER A 367 19.55 -7.40 -1.17
CA SER A 367 20.32 -6.21 -0.76
C SER A 367 21.46 -6.58 0.20
N GLN A 368 21.18 -7.43 1.20
CA GLN A 368 22.20 -7.89 2.14
C GLN A 368 23.32 -8.67 1.45
N ILE A 369 23.00 -9.50 0.45
CA ILE A 369 24.01 -10.20 -0.34
C ILE A 369 24.90 -9.20 -1.07
N VAL A 370 24.32 -8.20 -1.73
CA VAL A 370 25.09 -7.17 -2.43
C VAL A 370 26.00 -6.39 -1.47
N ASP A 371 25.51 -6.06 -0.27
CA ASP A 371 26.30 -5.38 0.74
C ASP A 371 27.45 -6.26 1.26
N LEU A 372 27.21 -7.56 1.44
CA LEU A 372 28.23 -8.53 1.82
C LEU A 372 29.27 -8.73 0.72
N GLU A 373 28.86 -8.85 -0.53
CA GLU A 373 29.76 -8.93 -1.69
C GLU A 373 30.64 -7.69 -1.77
N ARG A 374 30.06 -6.50 -1.58
CA ARG A 374 30.80 -5.24 -1.51
C ARG A 374 31.79 -5.23 -0.35
N TYR A 375 31.37 -5.63 0.84
CA TYR A 375 32.24 -5.72 2.02
C TYR A 375 33.40 -6.70 1.79
N ILE A 376 33.13 -7.87 1.21
CA ILE A 376 34.16 -8.86 0.86
C ILE A 376 35.13 -8.26 -0.15
N HIS A 377 34.63 -7.58 -1.19
CA HIS A 377 35.45 -6.91 -2.20
C HIS A 377 36.34 -5.83 -1.56
N GLU A 378 35.78 -4.98 -0.70
CA GLU A 378 36.52 -3.95 0.02
C GLU A 378 37.63 -4.55 0.90
N LYS A 379 37.34 -5.63 1.64
CA LYS A 379 38.33 -6.28 2.50
C LYS A 379 39.40 -7.05 1.73
N ARG A 380 39.06 -7.66 0.59
CA ARG A 380 40.02 -8.43 -0.23
C ARG A 380 40.87 -7.55 -1.13
N PHE A 381 40.34 -6.43 -1.62
CA PHE A 381 40.97 -5.66 -2.71
C PHE A 381 41.21 -4.17 -2.42
N LEU A 382 40.51 -3.55 -1.46
CA LEU A 382 40.57 -2.08 -1.26
C LEU A 382 41.19 -1.65 0.08
N ARG A 383 41.56 -2.59 0.97
CA ARG A 383 42.26 -2.23 2.21
C ARG A 383 43.75 -1.98 1.95
N THR A 384 44.03 -0.83 1.35
CA THR A 384 45.33 -0.16 1.38
C THR A 384 45.25 1.01 2.35
N VAL A 385 46.36 1.27 3.05
CA VAL A 385 46.62 2.35 4.04
C VAL A 385 46.62 1.84 5.49
N ASP A 386 47.67 1.12 5.86
CA ASP A 386 48.82 1.75 6.56
C ASP A 386 50.07 0.87 6.37
N ASP A 387 51.25 1.50 6.25
CA ASP A 387 52.59 0.93 6.00
C ASP A 387 52.94 0.40 4.58
N GLY A 388 53.31 1.34 3.71
CA GLY A 388 54.69 1.38 3.17
C GLY A 388 55.20 0.27 2.26
N SER A 389 54.37 -0.61 1.69
CA SER A 389 54.83 -1.59 0.68
C SER A 389 53.91 -1.65 -0.55
N GLU A 390 54.55 -1.82 -1.71
CA GLU A 390 53.96 -1.79 -3.04
C GLU A 390 52.70 -2.68 -3.19
N GLY A 391 51.78 -2.23 -4.04
CA GLY A 391 50.47 -2.83 -4.28
C GLY A 391 50.52 -4.30 -4.73
N VAL A 392 50.41 -5.21 -3.75
CA VAL A 392 50.18 -6.63 -3.99
C VAL A 392 48.84 -7.01 -3.36
N PRO A 393 47.84 -7.48 -4.14
CA PRO A 393 46.60 -8.01 -3.57
C PRO A 393 46.91 -9.21 -2.66
N LEU A 394 46.40 -9.18 -1.42
CA LEU A 394 46.70 -10.14 -0.33
C LEU A 394 46.24 -11.59 -0.60
N THR A 395 45.55 -11.86 -1.70
CA THR A 395 45.27 -13.24 -2.15
C THR A 395 45.55 -13.39 -3.64
N PRO A 396 46.51 -14.24 -4.05
CA PRO A 396 46.72 -14.54 -5.46
C PRO A 396 45.50 -15.30 -6.01
N ARG A 397 45.06 -14.91 -7.21
CA ARG A 397 44.05 -15.63 -8.01
C ARG A 397 44.40 -17.13 -8.03
N PRO A 398 43.50 -18.06 -7.67
CA PRO A 398 43.78 -19.48 -7.75
C PRO A 398 43.94 -19.90 -9.22
N ARG A 399 45.18 -19.97 -9.70
CA ARG A 399 45.46 -20.26 -11.12
C ARG A 399 45.14 -21.70 -11.53
N ASN A 400 44.80 -22.58 -10.57
CA ASN A 400 44.67 -24.03 -10.78
C ASN A 400 43.27 -24.60 -10.52
N ILE A 401 42.22 -23.77 -10.47
CA ILE A 401 40.85 -24.26 -10.26
C ILE A 401 40.09 -24.26 -11.60
N PRO A 402 39.38 -25.34 -11.97
CA PRO A 402 38.58 -25.40 -13.19
C PRO A 402 37.61 -24.21 -13.34
N PHE A 403 37.46 -23.70 -14.56
CA PHE A 403 36.69 -22.48 -14.87
C PHE A 403 35.23 -22.54 -14.39
N ALA A 404 34.65 -23.74 -14.34
CA ALA A 404 33.29 -23.96 -13.82
C ALA A 404 33.14 -23.51 -12.36
N ILE A 405 34.13 -23.79 -11.52
CA ILE A 405 34.12 -23.43 -10.09
C ILE A 405 34.44 -21.95 -9.90
N GLN A 406 35.17 -21.32 -10.84
CA GLN A 406 35.43 -19.88 -10.81
C GLN A 406 34.15 -19.07 -11.08
N ALA A 407 33.32 -19.54 -12.02
CA ALA A 407 32.04 -18.93 -12.34
C ALA A 407 31.03 -19.05 -11.17
N ASP A 408 30.98 -20.20 -10.49
CA ASP A 408 30.11 -20.42 -9.33
C ASP A 408 30.52 -19.62 -8.09
N LEU A 409 31.80 -19.25 -7.97
CA LEU A 409 32.34 -18.46 -6.85
C LEU A 409 32.39 -16.94 -7.14
N GLY A 410 31.96 -16.49 -8.31
CA GLY A 410 31.91 -15.08 -8.67
C GLY A 410 33.28 -14.38 -8.72
N VAL A 411 34.34 -15.09 -9.11
CA VAL A 411 35.72 -14.57 -9.24
C VAL A 411 36.06 -14.19 -10.68
#